data_AF-D7DL95-F1
#
_entry.id   AF-D7DL95-F1
#
_cell.length_a   1.000
_cell.length_b   1.000
_cell.length_c   1.000
_cell.angle_alpha   90.00
_cell.angle_beta   90.00
_cell.angle_gamma   90.00
#
_symmetry.space_group_name_H-M   'P 1'
#
loop_
_entity.id
_entity.type
_entity.pdbx_description
1 polymer ?
#
loop_
_entity_poly.entity_id
_entity_poly.type
_entity_poly.pdbx_seq_one_letter_code
_entity_poly.pdbx_strand_id
1 'polypeptide(L)'
;MQFQDHQNDQNSTSLKLLNQTCAVLGEFEPPARSVSADGRSEVAQCGEVSETVDAPPLLAKALEGTPPSNTVPLNYNPKTFKALRYGIDSLYVSYPGVIAEDWDKKLAKLKEQAQSEDETQQALAQVVIGQHIFEVKDKGKGRFSYVLVDNSFYLQASNGKSKALPMAYVQISSEYLAHVGVEQAEKSLQFIVKTLGLVHEPANISRVDLFVDLCADLAMDSFDPLQSWITRTQSIDLHYRYNKFSGWSFGMGGEIGARLYDKTLEVEKKSKKFYLHDFWKAEGWVGQQTVWRMEFEAKREVLKQLGIYKMSNLLELQSALWLYLTQDWLRLAIPSPTDSNQTRWLNHPLWDDISQVFNNDKEQQKLKRFSSARVPEDERLFVHGLGGITSFMAREGIEDLGEGIGEYLHQAQDFHEKRAIILGTGMNEYVTKKVKSKNRRFNSINNRQDNFSDKHQVIESARAYREHSEGDQ
;
A
#
# COMPACT_ATOMS: atom_id res chain seq x y z
N MET A 1 3.96 13.39 -37.56
CA MET A 1 2.54 13.77 -37.72
C MET A 1 1.62 12.55 -37.90
N GLN A 2 2.08 11.41 -38.44
CA GLN A 2 1.25 10.17 -38.54
C GLN A 2 1.25 9.23 -37.32
N PHE A 3 2.04 9.50 -36.27
CA PHE A 3 2.10 8.65 -35.06
C PHE A 3 1.14 9.09 -33.94
N GLN A 4 0.64 10.33 -33.94
CA GLN A 4 -0.32 10.82 -32.94
C GLN A 4 -1.77 10.44 -33.28
N ASP A 5 -2.13 10.37 -34.56
CA ASP A 5 -3.49 10.04 -34.97
C ASP A 5 -3.83 8.57 -34.72
N HIS A 6 -2.85 7.66 -34.80
CA HIS A 6 -3.10 6.23 -34.59
C HIS A 6 -3.33 5.85 -33.11
N GLN A 7 -2.76 6.61 -32.16
CA GLN A 7 -2.99 6.40 -30.72
C GLN A 7 -4.29 7.06 -30.22
N ASN A 8 -4.69 8.21 -30.79
CA ASN A 8 -5.97 8.83 -30.48
C ASN A 8 -7.17 7.98 -30.91
N ASP A 9 -7.08 7.29 -32.05
CA ASP A 9 -8.12 6.37 -32.51
C ASP A 9 -8.22 5.11 -31.62
N GLN A 10 -7.11 4.60 -31.07
CA GLN A 10 -7.15 3.47 -30.14
C GLN A 10 -7.76 3.85 -28.78
N ASN A 11 -7.43 5.02 -28.24
CA ASN A 11 -8.06 5.52 -27.00
C ASN A 11 -9.57 5.79 -27.18
N SER A 12 -9.99 6.33 -28.33
CA SER A 12 -11.42 6.50 -28.67
C SER A 12 -12.16 5.16 -28.78
N THR A 13 -11.49 4.14 -29.32
CA THR A 13 -12.07 2.79 -29.47
C THR A 13 -12.18 2.07 -28.12
N SER A 14 -11.16 2.19 -27.25
CA SER A 14 -11.19 1.61 -25.89
C SER A 14 -12.22 2.29 -24.98
N LEU A 15 -12.40 3.61 -25.09
CA LEU A 15 -13.48 4.34 -24.42
C LEU A 15 -14.88 3.90 -24.90
N LYS A 16 -15.06 3.64 -26.20
CA LYS A 16 -16.32 3.12 -26.75
C LYS A 16 -16.62 1.70 -26.26
N LEU A 17 -15.59 0.85 -26.13
CA LEU A 17 -15.74 -0.53 -25.65
C LEU A 17 -16.11 -0.58 -24.16
N LEU A 18 -15.51 0.28 -23.33
CA LEU A 18 -15.91 0.43 -21.92
C LEU A 18 -17.31 1.02 -21.78
N ASN A 19 -17.66 2.06 -22.54
CA ASN A 19 -18.99 2.68 -22.50
C ASN A 19 -20.11 1.71 -22.93
N GLN A 20 -19.86 0.84 -23.92
CA GLN A 20 -20.80 -0.23 -24.29
C GLN A 20 -20.96 -1.27 -23.17
N THR A 21 -19.90 -1.55 -22.42
CA THR A 21 -19.94 -2.53 -21.31
C THR A 21 -20.61 -1.93 -20.06
N CYS A 22 -20.40 -0.64 -19.77
CA CYS A 22 -21.05 0.08 -18.68
C CYS A 22 -22.57 0.25 -18.88
N ALA A 23 -23.04 0.41 -20.13
CA ALA A 23 -24.47 0.49 -20.44
C ALA A 23 -25.25 -0.79 -20.10
N VAL A 24 -24.58 -1.96 -20.13
CA VAL A 24 -25.19 -3.26 -19.82
C VAL A 24 -25.30 -3.52 -18.31
N LEU A 25 -24.52 -2.81 -17.49
CA LEU A 25 -24.50 -2.97 -16.02
C LEU A 25 -25.47 -2.03 -15.28
N GLY A 26 -26.17 -1.14 -15.99
CA GLY A 26 -27.09 -0.14 -15.42
C GLY A 26 -28.48 -0.67 -15.01
N GLU A 27 -28.79 -1.95 -15.26
CA GLU A 27 -30.09 -2.55 -14.96
C GLU A 27 -29.98 -3.54 -13.79
N PHE A 28 -29.88 -3.02 -12.56
CA PHE A 28 -30.14 -3.80 -11.35
C PHE A 28 -31.05 -3.00 -10.42
N GLU A 29 -32.32 -3.39 -10.36
CA GLU A 29 -33.28 -2.86 -9.39
C GLU A 29 -32.93 -3.32 -7.95
N PRO A 30 -33.08 -2.47 -6.93
CA PRO A 30 -32.87 -2.85 -5.54
C PRO A 30 -34.02 -3.73 -5.02
N PRO A 31 -33.78 -4.70 -4.11
CA PRO A 31 -34.83 -5.55 -3.57
C PRO A 31 -35.77 -4.78 -2.62
N ALA A 32 -37.06 -5.13 -2.69
CA ALA A 32 -38.18 -4.51 -2.00
C ALA A 32 -38.08 -4.56 -0.47
N ARG A 33 -38.54 -3.47 0.17
CA ARG A 33 -38.66 -3.29 1.63
C ARG A 33 -39.73 -4.24 2.21
N SER A 34 -39.36 -5.05 3.20
CA SER A 34 -40.31 -5.67 4.14
C SER A 34 -40.47 -4.80 5.38
N VAL A 35 -41.69 -4.33 5.62
CA VAL A 35 -42.10 -3.61 6.83
C VAL A 35 -42.41 -4.65 7.92
N SER A 36 -41.83 -4.47 9.11
CA SER A 36 -42.31 -5.13 10.33
C SER A 36 -42.45 -4.08 11.44
N ALA A 37 -43.69 -3.96 11.91
CA ALA A 37 -44.13 -3.15 13.02
C ALA A 37 -43.89 -3.86 14.37
N ASP A 38 -43.61 -3.05 15.40
CA ASP A 38 -43.77 -3.26 16.86
C ASP A 38 -42.63 -2.47 17.54
N GLY A 39 -42.79 -1.65 18.57
CA GLY A 39 -43.91 -1.28 19.43
C GLY A 39 -43.31 -0.64 20.71
N ARG A 40 -44.07 0.30 21.30
CA ARG A 40 -43.96 0.88 22.68
C ARG A 40 -43.03 2.08 22.94
N SER A 41 -43.69 3.24 22.91
CA SER A 41 -43.83 4.25 23.97
C SER A 41 -42.94 4.20 25.22
N GLU A 42 -42.32 5.33 25.55
CA GLU A 42 -42.42 5.91 26.90
C GLU A 42 -42.35 7.45 26.82
N VAL A 43 -43.17 8.07 27.68
CA VAL A 43 -43.51 9.49 27.73
C VAL A 43 -42.69 10.15 28.83
N ALA A 44 -42.15 11.34 28.57
CA ALA A 44 -41.82 12.30 29.63
C ALA A 44 -41.97 13.72 29.08
N GLN A 45 -42.88 14.48 29.69
CA GLN A 45 -43.22 15.87 29.41
C GLN A 45 -42.81 16.73 30.61
N CYS A 46 -42.77 18.05 30.38
CA CYS A 46 -42.55 19.20 31.28
C CYS A 46 -41.11 19.77 31.26
N GLY A 47 -40.90 21.07 31.04
CA GLY A 47 -41.85 22.17 30.90
C GLY A 47 -41.17 23.46 30.42
N GLU A 48 -42.00 24.39 29.97
CA GLU A 48 -41.64 25.76 29.59
C GLU A 48 -41.31 26.60 30.82
N VAL A 49 -40.26 27.42 30.74
CA VAL A 49 -40.15 28.69 31.47
C VAL A 49 -39.50 29.72 30.55
N SER A 50 -40.25 30.79 30.28
CA SER A 50 -39.77 32.01 29.66
C SER A 50 -38.99 32.85 30.66
N GLU A 51 -37.87 33.45 30.26
CA GLU A 51 -37.39 34.67 30.90
C GLU A 51 -36.54 35.50 29.92
N THR A 52 -37.04 36.70 29.66
CA THR A 52 -36.43 37.79 28.89
C THR A 52 -35.48 38.58 29.77
N VAL A 53 -34.26 38.91 29.28
CA VAL A 53 -33.44 39.99 29.85
C VAL A 53 -32.73 40.74 28.72
N ASP A 54 -32.89 42.07 28.75
CA ASP A 54 -32.45 43.05 27.75
C ASP A 54 -31.07 43.68 28.06
N ALA A 55 -30.47 44.24 26.98
CA ALA A 55 -29.47 45.33 26.86
C ALA A 55 -27.96 44.99 26.77
N PRO A 56 -27.08 45.83 26.13
CA PRO A 56 -27.27 47.03 25.27
C PRO A 56 -26.50 46.97 23.90
N PRO A 57 -26.64 47.97 22.99
CA PRO A 57 -26.18 47.86 21.60
C PRO A 57 -24.74 48.33 21.39
N LEU A 58 -23.93 47.54 20.64
CA LEU A 58 -22.66 47.99 20.09
C LEU A 58 -22.61 47.81 18.57
N LEU A 59 -22.40 48.95 17.94
CA LEU A 59 -22.24 49.26 16.52
C LEU A 59 -21.28 48.28 15.81
N ALA A 60 -21.81 47.40 14.94
CA ALA A 60 -21.02 46.68 13.95
C ALA A 60 -21.46 47.10 12.56
N LYS A 61 -20.56 47.80 11.86
CA LYS A 61 -20.67 48.17 10.45
C LYS A 61 -20.83 46.87 9.63
N ALA A 62 -22.05 46.60 9.16
CA ALA A 62 -22.29 45.56 8.18
C ALA A 62 -21.61 45.96 6.86
N LEU A 63 -20.56 45.25 6.48
CA LEU A 63 -20.22 45.12 5.06
C LEU A 63 -21.22 44.13 4.49
N GLU A 64 -22.15 44.63 3.68
CA GLU A 64 -23.14 43.82 2.97
C GLU A 64 -22.42 42.78 2.09
N GLY A 65 -22.42 41.52 2.55
CA GLY A 65 -22.11 40.38 1.71
C GLY A 65 -23.33 40.03 0.85
N THR A 66 -23.10 39.85 -0.45
CA THR A 66 -24.13 39.43 -1.41
C THR A 66 -24.72 38.06 -1.03
N PRO A 67 -26.04 37.85 -1.11
CA PRO A 67 -26.66 36.55 -0.83
C PRO A 67 -26.19 35.46 -1.81
N PRO A 68 -26.15 34.18 -1.38
CA PRO A 68 -25.62 33.09 -2.18
C PRO A 68 -26.44 32.90 -3.46
N SER A 69 -25.76 32.98 -4.60
CA SER A 69 -26.29 32.79 -5.94
C SER A 69 -25.38 31.81 -6.71
N ASN A 70 -25.96 30.94 -7.54
CA ASN A 70 -25.29 29.88 -8.32
C ASN A 70 -24.26 30.39 -9.36
N THR A 71 -23.95 31.69 -9.36
CA THR A 71 -23.01 32.36 -10.26
C THR A 71 -21.81 32.97 -9.55
N VAL A 72 -21.68 32.82 -8.23
CA VAL A 72 -20.43 33.17 -7.53
C VAL A 72 -19.51 31.94 -7.64
N PRO A 73 -18.36 32.04 -8.35
CA PRO A 73 -17.39 30.95 -8.33
C PRO A 73 -17.00 30.70 -6.87
N LEU A 74 -16.96 29.43 -6.44
CA LEU A 74 -16.15 29.04 -5.29
C LEU A 74 -14.79 29.74 -5.44
N ASN A 75 -14.21 30.27 -4.36
CA ASN A 75 -12.88 30.88 -4.34
C ASN A 75 -11.77 29.81 -4.55
N TYR A 76 -11.94 28.97 -5.55
CA TYR A 76 -10.99 28.00 -6.02
C TYR A 76 -10.31 28.57 -7.26
N ASN A 77 -9.04 28.89 -7.12
CA ASN A 77 -8.22 29.25 -8.27
C ASN A 77 -7.66 27.95 -8.85
N PRO A 78 -8.07 27.50 -10.06
CA PRO A 78 -7.55 26.26 -10.68
C PRO A 78 -6.02 26.27 -10.88
N LYS A 79 -5.34 27.40 -10.63
CA LYS A 79 -3.87 27.48 -10.52
C LYS A 79 -3.29 26.84 -9.24
N THR A 80 -4.10 26.34 -8.31
CA THR A 80 -3.63 25.79 -7.03
C THR A 80 -3.54 24.26 -6.99
N PHE A 81 -4.13 23.54 -7.97
CA PHE A 81 -3.91 22.11 -8.10
C PHE A 81 -2.52 21.83 -8.67
N LYS A 82 -1.86 20.84 -8.09
CA LYS A 82 -0.59 20.33 -8.61
C LYS A 82 -0.50 18.84 -8.38
N ALA A 83 -0.61 18.07 -9.46
CA ALA A 83 -0.25 16.65 -9.43
C ALA A 83 1.27 16.50 -9.24
N LEU A 84 1.66 15.73 -8.23
CA LEU A 84 3.06 15.46 -7.87
C LEU A 84 3.48 14.06 -8.30
N ARG A 85 2.57 13.10 -8.31
CA ARG A 85 2.87 11.72 -8.73
C ARG A 85 1.56 10.99 -8.98
N TYR A 86 1.52 10.07 -9.92
CA TYR A 86 0.39 9.14 -10.07
C TYR A 86 0.86 7.82 -10.64
N GLY A 87 0.00 6.80 -10.60
CA GLY A 87 0.28 5.48 -11.17
C GLY A 87 -0.27 4.36 -10.30
N ILE A 88 0.42 3.22 -10.29
CA ILE A 88 0.05 2.05 -9.50
C ILE A 88 0.79 2.10 -8.15
N ASP A 89 0.06 2.20 -7.04
CA ASP A 89 0.63 2.17 -5.68
C ASP A 89 0.88 0.74 -5.21
N SER A 90 0.00 -0.19 -5.55
CA SER A 90 0.20 -1.60 -5.24
C SER A 90 -0.46 -2.49 -6.26
N LEU A 91 0.11 -3.67 -6.47
CA LEU A 91 -0.36 -4.62 -7.47
C LEU A 91 -0.36 -6.02 -6.89
N TYR A 92 -1.50 -6.68 -7.01
CA TYR A 92 -1.68 -8.06 -6.58
C TYR A 92 -1.97 -8.94 -7.78
N VAL A 93 -1.15 -9.97 -7.95
CA VAL A 93 -1.24 -10.91 -9.07
C VAL A 93 -1.30 -12.34 -8.57
N SER A 94 -1.98 -13.19 -9.33
CA SER A 94 -2.00 -14.63 -9.11
C SER A 94 -1.45 -15.39 -10.32
N TYR A 95 -0.64 -16.41 -10.05
CA TYR A 95 -0.02 -17.26 -11.07
C TYR A 95 -0.60 -18.66 -10.98
N PRO A 96 -1.48 -19.05 -11.93
CA PRO A 96 -1.92 -20.43 -12.05
C PRO A 96 -0.74 -21.32 -12.45
N GLY A 97 -0.64 -22.48 -11.81
CA GLY A 97 0.51 -23.36 -11.98
C GLY A 97 0.58 -24.41 -10.90
N VAL A 98 1.70 -25.13 -10.85
CA VAL A 98 1.99 -26.13 -9.83
C VAL A 98 3.42 -25.94 -9.34
N ILE A 99 3.57 -25.85 -8.02
CA ILE A 99 4.89 -25.76 -7.38
C ILE A 99 5.70 -27.02 -7.68
N ALA A 100 6.98 -26.88 -7.99
CA ALA A 100 7.85 -28.03 -8.20
C ALA A 100 8.04 -28.82 -6.89
N GLU A 101 8.13 -30.15 -6.98
CA GLU A 101 8.21 -31.03 -5.81
C GLU A 101 9.39 -30.69 -4.89
N ASP A 102 10.57 -30.41 -5.47
CA ASP A 102 11.76 -30.03 -4.71
C ASP A 102 11.58 -28.68 -4.00
N TRP A 103 10.87 -27.74 -4.62
CA TRP A 103 10.53 -26.47 -4.00
C TRP A 103 9.49 -26.62 -2.90
N ASP A 104 8.50 -27.49 -3.07
CA ASP A 104 7.51 -27.81 -2.03
C ASP A 104 8.19 -28.38 -0.77
N LYS A 105 9.09 -29.34 -0.96
CA LYS A 105 9.91 -29.93 0.12
C LYS A 105 10.83 -28.90 0.76
N LYS A 106 11.51 -28.07 -0.04
CA LYS A 106 12.43 -27.02 0.45
C LYS A 106 11.69 -25.99 1.28
N LEU A 107 10.54 -25.49 0.82
CA LEU A 107 9.74 -24.50 1.55
C LEU A 107 9.09 -25.10 2.80
N ALA A 108 8.68 -26.38 2.77
CA ALA A 108 8.22 -27.09 3.97
C ALA A 108 9.31 -27.13 5.05
N LYS A 109 10.53 -27.54 4.70
CA LYS A 109 11.67 -27.55 5.62
C LYS A 109 12.01 -26.16 6.16
N LEU A 110 12.02 -25.14 5.31
CA LEU A 110 12.31 -23.77 5.75
C LEU A 110 11.21 -23.22 6.67
N LYS A 111 9.96 -23.59 6.44
CA LYS A 111 8.84 -23.25 7.33
C LYS A 111 8.97 -23.95 8.68
N GLU A 112 9.36 -25.23 8.72
CA GLU A 112 9.66 -25.94 9.97
C GLU A 112 10.81 -25.26 10.74
N GLN A 113 11.88 -24.86 10.05
CA GLN A 113 12.96 -24.07 10.66
C GLN A 113 12.44 -22.75 11.24
N ALA A 114 11.54 -22.06 10.53
CA ALA A 114 10.91 -20.84 11.02
C ALA A 114 10.00 -21.05 12.24
N GLN A 115 9.47 -22.27 12.44
CA GLN A 115 8.62 -22.66 13.56
C GLN A 115 9.42 -23.18 14.77
N SER A 116 10.71 -23.45 14.62
CA SER A 116 11.57 -23.94 15.70
C SER A 116 11.58 -22.99 16.89
N GLU A 117 11.68 -23.52 18.10
CA GLU A 117 11.91 -22.70 19.31
C GLU A 117 13.34 -22.15 19.39
N ASP A 118 14.29 -22.74 18.65
CA ASP A 118 15.67 -22.26 18.57
C ASP A 118 15.80 -21.09 17.59
N GLU A 119 16.11 -19.90 18.12
CA GLU A 119 16.37 -18.69 17.32
C GLU A 119 17.45 -18.89 16.25
N THR A 120 18.40 -19.80 16.48
CA THR A 120 19.48 -20.12 15.53
C THR A 120 18.93 -20.85 14.32
N GLN A 121 18.00 -21.80 14.51
CA GLN A 121 17.29 -22.47 13.42
C GLN A 121 16.35 -21.51 12.71
N GLN A 122 15.60 -20.70 13.45
CA GLN A 122 14.71 -19.69 12.87
C GLN A 122 15.48 -18.74 11.94
N ALA A 123 16.69 -18.33 12.31
CA ALA A 123 17.50 -17.43 11.51
C ALA A 123 17.91 -18.01 10.14
N LEU A 124 17.90 -19.34 9.97
CA LEU A 124 18.23 -20.03 8.72
C LEU A 124 17.03 -20.18 7.77
N ALA A 125 15.82 -19.81 8.21
CA ALA A 125 14.60 -19.87 7.39
C ALA A 125 14.55 -18.73 6.35
N GLN A 126 15.47 -18.83 5.38
CA GLN A 126 15.63 -17.93 4.25
C GLN A 126 15.85 -18.74 2.97
N VAL A 127 15.47 -18.16 1.83
CA VAL A 127 15.79 -18.72 0.52
C VAL A 127 16.23 -17.63 -0.46
N VAL A 128 17.22 -17.95 -1.28
CA VAL A 128 17.73 -17.06 -2.32
C VAL A 128 17.13 -17.44 -3.67
N ILE A 129 16.56 -16.47 -4.37
CA ILE A 129 16.04 -16.61 -5.74
C ILE A 129 16.51 -15.40 -6.55
N GLY A 130 17.43 -15.62 -7.48
CA GLY A 130 18.11 -14.51 -8.18
C GLY A 130 18.80 -13.58 -7.19
N GLN A 131 18.45 -12.29 -7.21
CA GLN A 131 19.00 -11.27 -6.32
C GLN A 131 18.23 -11.13 -5.01
N HIS A 132 17.14 -11.87 -4.83
CA HIS A 132 16.27 -11.75 -3.65
C HIS A 132 16.66 -12.75 -2.57
N ILE A 133 16.80 -12.26 -1.34
CA ILE A 133 16.90 -13.09 -0.14
C ILE A 133 15.54 -13.05 0.54
N PHE A 134 14.70 -14.07 0.36
CA PHE A 134 13.39 -14.13 0.98
C PHE A 134 13.47 -14.64 2.41
N GLU A 135 12.77 -13.98 3.32
CA GLU A 135 12.39 -14.55 4.62
C GLU A 135 11.25 -15.53 4.38
N VAL A 136 11.40 -16.79 4.81
CA VAL A 136 10.29 -17.74 4.86
C VAL A 136 9.60 -17.62 6.21
N LYS A 137 8.29 -17.36 6.23
CA LYS A 137 7.52 -17.23 7.48
C LYS A 137 7.22 -18.60 8.10
N ASP A 138 7.02 -18.58 9.42
CA ASP A 138 6.60 -19.71 10.25
C ASP A 138 5.17 -20.18 9.92
N LYS A 139 4.34 -19.29 9.36
CA LYS A 139 2.94 -19.57 9.01
C LYS A 139 2.65 -19.24 7.55
N GLY A 140 1.71 -20.01 7.01
CA GLY A 140 1.04 -19.70 5.74
C GLY A 140 0.08 -18.51 5.90
N LYS A 141 -0.62 -18.16 4.81
CA LYS A 141 -1.65 -17.12 4.81
C LYS A 141 -2.90 -17.62 4.12
N GLY A 142 -4.04 -17.58 4.81
CA GLY A 142 -5.29 -18.15 4.30
C GLY A 142 -5.10 -19.63 3.96
N ARG A 143 -5.34 -20.00 2.70
CA ARG A 143 -5.14 -21.38 2.22
C ARG A 143 -3.75 -21.64 1.62
N PHE A 144 -2.90 -20.61 1.49
CA PHE A 144 -1.53 -20.77 1.01
C PHE A 144 -0.64 -21.33 2.12
N SER A 145 0.18 -22.32 1.79
CA SER A 145 0.99 -23.06 2.76
C SER A 145 2.25 -22.32 3.17
N TYR A 146 2.83 -21.54 2.26
CA TYR A 146 4.10 -20.85 2.43
C TYR A 146 3.96 -19.36 2.20
N VAL A 147 4.75 -18.57 2.92
CA VAL A 147 4.86 -17.12 2.74
C VAL A 147 6.33 -16.74 2.68
N LEU A 148 6.70 -16.04 1.61
CA LEU A 148 8.03 -15.54 1.31
C LEU A 148 7.98 -14.02 1.24
N VAL A 149 8.88 -13.34 1.95
CA VAL A 149 8.83 -11.87 2.06
C VAL A 149 10.22 -11.24 1.96
N ASP A 150 10.31 -10.20 1.14
CA ASP A 150 11.40 -9.22 1.11
C ASP A 150 10.80 -7.79 0.98
N ASN A 151 11.60 -6.78 0.64
CA ASN A 151 11.08 -5.41 0.43
C ASN A 151 10.28 -5.25 -0.88
N SER A 152 10.41 -6.20 -1.81
CA SER A 152 9.85 -6.13 -3.16
C SER A 152 8.50 -6.83 -3.25
N PHE A 153 8.42 -8.03 -2.67
CA PHE A 153 7.32 -8.96 -2.83
C PHE A 153 6.87 -9.57 -1.50
N TYR A 154 5.56 -9.65 -1.34
CA TYR A 154 4.92 -10.54 -0.37
C TYR A 154 4.25 -11.68 -1.14
N LEU A 155 4.93 -12.83 -1.18
CA LEU A 155 4.55 -13.98 -2.00
C LEU A 155 3.95 -15.07 -1.12
N GLN A 156 2.73 -15.49 -1.46
CA GLN A 156 2.03 -16.62 -0.86
C GLN A 156 2.05 -17.76 -1.85
N ALA A 157 2.59 -18.92 -1.48
CA ALA A 157 2.69 -20.09 -2.36
C ALA A 157 1.85 -21.27 -1.85
N SER A 158 1.23 -21.99 -2.78
CA SER A 158 0.51 -23.22 -2.49
C SER A 158 1.51 -24.37 -2.27
N ASN A 159 1.02 -25.47 -1.68
CA ASN A 159 1.76 -26.74 -1.68
C ASN A 159 1.45 -27.56 -2.94
N GLY A 160 2.21 -28.63 -3.19
CA GLY A 160 2.05 -29.50 -4.35
C GLY A 160 0.73 -30.29 -4.40
N LYS A 161 -0.02 -30.33 -3.28
CA LYS A 161 -1.31 -31.04 -3.18
C LYS A 161 -2.51 -30.15 -3.52
N SER A 162 -2.32 -28.83 -3.57
CA SER A 162 -3.39 -27.88 -3.82
C SER A 162 -3.80 -27.86 -5.29
N LYS A 163 -5.05 -28.24 -5.58
CA LYS A 163 -5.61 -28.21 -6.95
C LYS A 163 -6.49 -26.99 -7.23
N ALA A 164 -7.00 -26.34 -6.18
CA ALA A 164 -7.98 -25.26 -6.29
C ALA A 164 -7.39 -23.85 -6.17
N LEU A 165 -6.13 -23.73 -5.72
CA LEU A 165 -5.46 -22.44 -5.59
C LEU A 165 -4.51 -22.22 -6.77
N PRO A 166 -4.25 -20.95 -7.15
CA PRO A 166 -3.08 -20.66 -7.97
C PRO A 166 -1.81 -21.07 -7.22
N MET A 167 -0.73 -21.32 -7.97
CA MET A 167 0.57 -21.66 -7.39
C MET A 167 1.09 -20.54 -6.49
N ALA A 168 0.96 -19.30 -6.95
CA ALA A 168 1.41 -18.13 -6.21
C ALA A 168 0.36 -17.01 -6.25
N TYR A 169 0.22 -16.31 -5.13
CA TYR A 169 -0.47 -15.04 -5.01
C TYR A 169 0.50 -14.03 -4.43
N VAL A 170 0.77 -12.95 -5.16
CA VAL A 170 1.87 -12.05 -4.86
C VAL A 170 1.39 -10.61 -4.83
N GLN A 171 1.77 -9.91 -3.77
CA GLN A 171 1.71 -8.46 -3.71
C GLN A 171 3.08 -7.88 -4.08
N ILE A 172 3.09 -6.95 -5.03
CA ILE A 172 4.25 -6.11 -5.35
C ILE A 172 4.18 -4.84 -4.51
N SER A 173 5.27 -4.48 -3.84
CA SER A 173 5.30 -3.33 -2.93
C SER A 173 5.27 -1.99 -3.69
N SER A 174 4.68 -0.97 -3.06
CA SER A 174 4.62 0.40 -3.58
C SER A 174 6.00 0.99 -3.83
N GLU A 175 6.94 0.65 -2.95
CA GLU A 175 8.31 1.14 -3.03
C GLU A 175 9.01 0.54 -4.24
N TYR A 176 8.88 -0.77 -4.45
CA TYR A 176 9.48 -1.40 -5.62
C TYR A 176 8.87 -0.89 -6.93
N LEU A 177 7.54 -0.79 -7.00
CA LEU A 177 6.85 -0.20 -8.16
C LEU A 177 7.31 1.23 -8.44
N ALA A 178 7.50 2.05 -7.40
CA ALA A 178 7.96 3.43 -7.55
C ALA A 178 9.39 3.54 -8.10
N HIS A 179 10.24 2.54 -7.82
CA HIS A 179 11.64 2.53 -8.25
C HIS A 179 11.83 1.92 -9.64
N VAL A 180 11.20 0.78 -9.94
CA VAL A 180 11.48 0.05 -11.19
C VAL A 180 10.37 0.16 -12.24
N GLY A 181 9.16 0.56 -11.83
CA GLY A 181 7.97 0.54 -12.68
C GLY A 181 7.36 -0.86 -12.81
N VAL A 182 6.10 -0.90 -13.24
CA VAL A 182 5.28 -2.11 -13.26
C VAL A 182 5.83 -3.20 -14.20
N GLU A 183 6.32 -2.85 -15.38
CA GLU A 183 6.83 -3.82 -16.36
C GLU A 183 8.08 -4.54 -15.86
N GLN A 184 9.04 -3.80 -15.29
CA GLN A 184 10.25 -4.40 -14.73
C GLN A 184 9.93 -5.21 -13.47
N ALA A 185 8.98 -4.75 -12.65
CA ALA A 185 8.53 -5.50 -11.49
C ALA A 185 7.88 -6.83 -11.88
N GLU A 186 7.05 -6.84 -12.93
CA GLU A 186 6.42 -8.06 -13.47
C GLU A 186 7.47 -9.03 -14.02
N LYS A 187 8.45 -8.54 -14.79
CA LYS A 187 9.55 -9.37 -15.32
C LYS A 187 10.35 -10.04 -14.19
N SER A 188 10.74 -9.26 -13.18
CA SER A 188 11.47 -9.78 -12.00
C SER A 188 10.63 -10.82 -11.25
N LEU A 189 9.33 -10.55 -11.07
CA LEU A 189 8.43 -11.48 -10.41
C LEU A 189 8.23 -12.77 -11.19
N GLN A 190 8.10 -12.67 -12.52
CA GLN A 190 7.94 -13.83 -13.39
C GLN A 190 9.14 -14.77 -13.28
N PHE A 191 10.36 -14.23 -13.22
CA PHE A 191 11.57 -15.02 -12.96
C PHE A 191 11.50 -15.77 -11.63
N ILE A 192 11.09 -15.10 -10.55
CA ILE A 192 10.94 -15.71 -9.23
C ILE A 192 9.92 -16.85 -9.27
N VAL A 193 8.73 -16.60 -9.82
CA VAL A 193 7.63 -17.57 -9.82
C VAL A 193 7.94 -18.78 -10.71
N LYS A 194 8.57 -18.57 -11.88
CA LYS A 194 9.06 -19.66 -12.73
C LYS A 194 10.15 -20.50 -12.07
N THR A 195 10.91 -19.92 -11.15
CA THR A 195 11.89 -20.68 -10.35
C THR A 195 11.19 -21.61 -9.37
N LEU A 196 10.03 -21.23 -8.82
CA LEU A 196 9.30 -22.04 -7.82
C LEU A 196 8.57 -23.24 -8.43
N GLY A 197 8.17 -23.18 -9.70
CA GLY A 197 7.42 -24.26 -10.33
C GLY A 197 6.92 -23.93 -11.74
N LEU A 198 6.06 -24.81 -12.25
CA LEU A 198 5.48 -24.68 -13.58
C LEU A 198 4.35 -23.66 -13.56
N VAL A 199 4.49 -22.58 -14.35
CA VAL A 199 3.45 -21.57 -14.57
C VAL A 199 2.68 -21.94 -15.84
N HIS A 200 1.36 -22.12 -15.73
CA HIS A 200 0.53 -22.54 -16.86
C HIS A 200 0.10 -21.40 -17.77
N GLU A 201 -0.05 -20.19 -17.22
CA GLU A 201 -0.51 -19.02 -17.98
C GLU A 201 0.05 -17.71 -17.38
N PRO A 202 -0.01 -16.59 -18.12
CA PRO A 202 0.36 -15.29 -17.60
C PRO A 202 -0.42 -14.89 -16.35
N ALA A 203 0.21 -14.04 -15.54
CA ALA A 203 -0.34 -13.56 -14.28
C ALA A 203 -1.74 -12.96 -14.43
N ASN A 204 -2.65 -13.39 -13.55
CA ASN A 204 -3.98 -12.83 -13.40
C ASN A 204 -3.93 -11.64 -12.44
N ILE A 205 -4.49 -10.49 -12.82
CA ILE A 205 -4.66 -9.36 -11.89
C ILE A 205 -5.74 -9.72 -10.86
N SER A 206 -5.38 -9.59 -9.58
CA SER A 206 -6.26 -9.85 -8.45
C SER A 206 -6.72 -8.57 -7.77
N ARG A 207 -5.85 -7.54 -7.78
CA ARG A 207 -6.15 -6.19 -7.31
C ARG A 207 -5.11 -5.22 -7.85
N VAL A 208 -5.54 -4.01 -8.17
CA VAL A 208 -4.67 -2.88 -8.49
C VAL A 208 -5.10 -1.69 -7.64
N ASP A 209 -4.11 -0.97 -7.09
CA ASP A 209 -4.35 0.29 -6.42
C ASP A 209 -3.80 1.41 -7.30
N LEU A 210 -4.66 2.23 -7.87
CA LEU A 210 -4.26 3.43 -8.61
C LEU A 210 -4.26 4.63 -7.67
N PHE A 211 -3.34 5.56 -7.87
CA PHE A 211 -3.27 6.76 -7.04
C PHE A 211 -2.83 8.01 -7.79
N VAL A 212 -3.11 9.16 -7.18
CA VAL A 212 -2.46 10.43 -7.42
C VAL A 212 -2.09 11.11 -6.10
N ASP A 213 -0.84 11.53 -5.97
CA ASP A 213 -0.36 12.49 -4.99
C ASP A 213 -0.52 13.90 -5.55
N LEU A 214 -1.13 14.79 -4.78
CA LEU A 214 -1.43 16.15 -5.20
C LEU A 214 -1.27 17.16 -4.06
N CYS A 215 -0.98 18.40 -4.43
CA CYS A 215 -1.21 19.55 -3.59
C CYS A 215 -2.40 20.34 -4.12
N ALA A 216 -3.20 20.87 -3.19
CA ALA A 216 -4.30 21.77 -3.48
C ALA A 216 -4.42 22.73 -2.30
N ASP A 217 -4.63 24.02 -2.60
CA ASP A 217 -4.92 25.03 -1.59
C ASP A 217 -6.44 25.02 -1.28
N LEU A 218 -6.87 23.95 -0.62
CA LEU A 218 -8.26 23.68 -0.27
C LEU A 218 -8.35 22.89 1.04
N ALA A 219 -9.29 23.28 1.89
CA ALA A 219 -9.62 22.55 3.10
C ALA A 219 -10.39 21.26 2.75
N MET A 220 -9.73 20.10 2.81
CA MET A 220 -10.34 18.82 2.40
C MET A 220 -11.47 18.34 3.30
N ASP A 221 -11.68 18.97 4.46
CA ASP A 221 -12.80 18.74 5.38
C ASP A 221 -13.98 19.69 5.15
N SER A 222 -13.90 20.62 4.19
CA SER A 222 -15.01 21.52 3.88
C SER A 222 -16.14 20.88 3.05
N PHE A 223 -15.94 19.66 2.57
CA PHE A 223 -16.93 18.96 1.75
C PHE A 223 -18.02 18.34 2.62
N ASP A 224 -19.29 18.57 2.27
CA ASP A 224 -20.41 17.91 2.91
C ASP A 224 -20.38 16.40 2.56
N PRO A 225 -20.29 15.50 3.56
CA PRO A 225 -20.25 14.05 3.34
C PRO A 225 -21.45 13.50 2.56
N LEU A 226 -22.63 14.09 2.73
CA LEU A 226 -23.90 13.59 2.20
C LEU A 226 -24.32 14.27 0.90
N GLN A 227 -23.79 15.47 0.63
CA GLN A 227 -24.16 16.25 -0.56
C GLN A 227 -23.01 16.36 -1.58
N SER A 228 -21.76 16.49 -1.14
CA SER A 228 -20.66 16.78 -2.07
C SER A 228 -20.17 15.53 -2.80
N TRP A 229 -20.31 14.35 -2.20
CA TRP A 229 -19.84 13.09 -2.75
C TRP A 229 -20.96 12.30 -3.43
N ILE A 230 -20.80 12.06 -4.72
CA ILE A 230 -21.66 11.16 -5.49
C ILE A 230 -20.89 9.86 -5.68
N THR A 231 -21.42 8.76 -5.17
CA THR A 231 -20.71 7.48 -5.18
C THR A 231 -21.66 6.28 -5.26
N ARG A 232 -21.17 5.17 -5.80
CA ARG A 232 -21.89 3.89 -5.86
C ARG A 232 -21.87 3.12 -4.53
N THR A 233 -21.08 3.54 -3.55
CA THR A 233 -21.07 2.95 -2.20
C THR A 233 -21.97 3.72 -1.24
N GLN A 234 -22.46 3.04 -0.21
CA GLN A 234 -23.22 3.66 0.90
C GLN A 234 -22.33 3.96 2.11
N SER A 235 -21.06 3.56 2.09
CA SER A 235 -20.12 3.72 3.19
C SER A 235 -19.11 4.83 2.86
N ILE A 236 -19.19 5.92 3.65
CA ILE A 236 -18.28 7.05 3.64
C ILE A 236 -17.82 7.28 5.08
N ASP A 237 -16.51 7.25 5.31
CA ASP A 237 -15.90 7.46 6.62
C ASP A 237 -14.97 8.68 6.61
N LEU A 238 -15.10 9.52 7.63
CA LEU A 238 -14.19 10.64 7.89
C LEU A 238 -13.18 10.22 8.96
N HIS A 239 -11.91 10.54 8.73
CA HIS A 239 -10.82 10.15 9.60
C HIS A 239 -10.17 11.36 10.23
N TYR A 240 -10.08 11.36 11.56
CA TYR A 240 -9.30 12.30 12.32
C TYR A 240 -8.12 11.59 12.99
N ARG A 241 -6.95 12.21 12.96
CA ARG A 241 -5.72 11.74 13.62
C ARG A 241 -5.00 12.95 14.20
N TYR A 242 -4.50 12.82 15.42
CA TYR A 242 -3.80 13.91 16.11
C TYR A 242 -4.61 15.22 16.15
N ASN A 243 -5.91 15.09 16.44
CA ASN A 243 -6.87 16.20 16.49
C ASN A 243 -6.96 17.05 15.22
N LYS A 244 -6.58 16.50 14.06
CA LYS A 244 -6.79 17.11 12.75
C LYS A 244 -7.48 16.14 11.79
N PHE A 245 -8.21 16.70 10.83
CA PHE A 245 -8.72 15.93 9.71
C PHE A 245 -7.55 15.29 8.96
N SER A 246 -7.71 14.02 8.60
CA SER A 246 -6.66 13.21 8.00
C SER A 246 -7.09 12.50 6.72
N GLY A 247 -8.39 12.47 6.40
CA GLY A 247 -8.87 11.96 5.13
C GLY A 247 -10.27 11.36 5.14
N TRP A 248 -10.68 10.94 3.95
CA TRP A 248 -11.91 10.24 3.63
C TRP A 248 -11.62 8.78 3.27
N SER A 249 -12.58 7.90 3.49
CA SER A 249 -12.60 6.56 2.90
C SER A 249 -13.99 6.23 2.36
N PHE A 250 -14.02 5.52 1.24
CA PHE A 250 -15.25 5.19 0.51
C PHE A 250 -15.27 3.69 0.23
N GLY A 251 -16.32 3.00 0.67
CA GLY A 251 -16.60 1.61 0.25
C GLY A 251 -15.54 0.59 0.66
N MET A 252 -14.81 0.85 1.75
CA MET A 252 -13.70 0.00 2.15
C MET A 252 -14.13 -1.44 2.41
N GLY A 253 -13.37 -2.40 1.89
CA GLY A 253 -13.67 -3.83 1.99
C GLY A 253 -14.46 -4.39 0.80
N GLY A 254 -15.13 -3.54 0.01
CA GLY A 254 -15.85 -3.91 -1.20
C GLY A 254 -14.96 -4.28 -2.40
N GLU A 255 -15.56 -4.39 -3.59
CA GLU A 255 -14.84 -4.65 -4.85
C GLU A 255 -14.02 -3.44 -5.32
N ILE A 256 -14.53 -2.24 -5.04
CA ILE A 256 -13.80 -0.98 -5.14
C ILE A 256 -13.82 -0.31 -3.77
N GLY A 257 -12.66 0.19 -3.35
CA GLY A 257 -12.56 1.12 -2.23
C GLY A 257 -11.73 2.33 -2.65
N ALA A 258 -11.97 3.48 -2.02
CA ALA A 258 -11.19 4.67 -2.29
C ALA A 258 -10.81 5.44 -1.03
N ARG A 259 -9.71 6.19 -1.08
CA ARG A 259 -9.19 6.98 0.03
C ARG A 259 -8.67 8.32 -0.48
N LEU A 260 -9.07 9.41 0.16
CA LEU A 260 -8.45 10.73 0.00
C LEU A 260 -7.84 11.12 1.33
N TYR A 261 -6.51 11.12 1.47
CA TYR A 261 -5.88 11.27 2.79
C TYR A 261 -4.60 12.09 2.80
N ASP A 262 -4.26 12.64 3.97
CA ASP A 262 -3.05 13.42 4.24
C ASP A 262 -1.84 12.48 4.18
N LYS A 263 -1.18 12.44 3.01
CA LYS A 263 -0.05 11.56 2.75
C LYS A 263 1.21 12.04 3.45
N THR A 264 1.37 13.35 3.61
CA THR A 264 2.45 13.96 4.41
C THR A 264 2.42 13.44 5.86
N LEU A 265 1.26 13.47 6.50
CA LEU A 265 1.08 12.94 7.86
C LEU A 265 1.30 11.43 7.93
N GLU A 266 0.81 10.69 6.93
CA GLU A 266 0.98 9.23 6.86
C GLU A 266 2.45 8.84 6.77
N VAL A 267 3.24 9.52 5.92
CA VAL A 267 4.68 9.31 5.82
C VAL A 267 5.37 9.66 7.14
N GLU A 268 5.07 10.83 7.71
CA GLU A 268 5.74 11.31 8.91
C GLU A 268 5.47 10.42 10.13
N LYS A 269 4.24 9.94 10.30
CA LYS A 269 3.82 9.26 11.54
C LYS A 269 3.75 7.74 11.43
N LYS A 270 3.66 7.17 10.22
CA LYS A 270 3.39 5.73 10.04
C LYS A 270 4.38 5.04 9.13
N SER A 271 4.39 5.34 7.83
CA SER A 271 5.13 4.53 6.87
C SER A 271 6.62 4.87 6.82
N LYS A 272 7.00 6.10 7.18
CA LYS A 272 8.38 6.61 7.09
C LYS A 272 8.97 6.51 5.68
N LYS A 273 8.10 6.47 4.66
CA LYS A 273 8.50 6.40 3.25
C LYS A 273 8.98 7.76 2.74
N PHE A 274 10.03 8.30 3.35
CA PHE A 274 10.57 9.62 3.04
C PHE A 274 11.17 9.69 1.63
N TYR A 275 11.44 8.56 0.97
CA TYR A 275 11.80 8.53 -0.45
C TYR A 275 10.74 9.21 -1.35
N LEU A 276 9.47 9.28 -0.90
CA LEU A 276 8.41 10.00 -1.63
C LEU A 276 8.68 11.50 -1.73
N HIS A 277 9.39 12.08 -0.76
CA HIS A 277 9.75 13.50 -0.78
C HIS A 277 10.64 13.85 -1.97
N ASP A 278 11.51 12.94 -2.41
CA ASP A 278 12.38 13.19 -3.56
C ASP A 278 11.56 13.27 -4.86
N PHE A 279 10.55 12.41 -5.01
CA PHE A 279 9.62 12.47 -6.13
C PHE A 279 8.80 13.77 -6.11
N TRP A 280 8.25 14.14 -4.95
CA TRP A 280 7.47 15.35 -4.82
C TRP A 280 8.31 16.61 -5.08
N LYS A 281 9.54 16.67 -4.55
CA LYS A 281 10.49 17.76 -4.79
C LYS A 281 10.87 17.90 -6.26
N ALA A 282 11.05 16.79 -6.96
CA ALA A 282 11.34 16.80 -8.38
C ALA A 282 10.20 17.38 -9.23
N GLU A 283 8.98 17.28 -8.73
CA GLU A 283 7.81 17.95 -9.30
C GLU A 283 7.58 19.36 -8.70
N GLY A 284 8.47 19.86 -7.85
CA GLY A 284 8.47 21.22 -7.31
C GLY A 284 7.64 21.38 -6.03
N TRP A 285 7.51 20.33 -5.22
CA TRP A 285 7.09 20.46 -3.82
C TRP A 285 8.23 21.03 -2.98
N VAL A 286 7.95 22.05 -2.17
CA VAL A 286 8.97 22.76 -1.37
C VAL A 286 9.03 22.29 0.09
N GLY A 287 8.28 21.24 0.45
CA GLY A 287 8.29 20.66 1.79
C GLY A 287 7.34 21.31 2.79
N GLN A 288 6.55 22.30 2.39
CA GLN A 288 5.64 23.04 3.27
C GLN A 288 4.17 22.68 3.05
N GLN A 289 3.77 22.42 1.81
CA GLN A 289 2.39 22.09 1.48
C GLN A 289 2.05 20.66 1.93
N THR A 290 0.82 20.47 2.40
CA THR A 290 0.25 19.13 2.59
C THR A 290 0.14 18.42 1.25
N VAL A 291 0.64 17.19 1.18
CA VAL A 291 0.41 16.31 0.04
C VAL A 291 -0.76 15.39 0.38
N TRP A 292 -1.80 15.46 -0.43
CA TRP A 292 -2.94 14.56 -0.36
C TRP A 292 -2.76 13.43 -1.35
N ARG A 293 -3.18 12.22 -0.99
CA ARG A 293 -3.30 11.11 -1.92
C ARG A 293 -4.75 10.75 -2.14
N MET A 294 -5.17 10.77 -3.41
CA MET A 294 -6.37 10.07 -3.85
C MET A 294 -5.97 8.69 -4.36
N GLU A 295 -6.52 7.63 -3.79
CA GLU A 295 -6.19 6.24 -4.08
C GLU A 295 -7.48 5.43 -4.29
N PHE A 296 -7.50 4.60 -5.33
CA PHE A 296 -8.57 3.65 -5.61
C PHE A 296 -8.01 2.23 -5.64
N GLU A 297 -8.56 1.38 -4.79
CA GLU A 297 -8.34 -0.06 -4.74
C GLU A 297 -9.42 -0.75 -5.57
N ALA A 298 -9.06 -1.39 -6.69
CA ALA A 298 -9.97 -2.18 -7.52
C ALA A 298 -9.60 -3.67 -7.46
N LYS A 299 -10.56 -4.53 -7.09
CA LYS A 299 -10.36 -5.99 -6.94
C LYS A 299 -10.82 -6.77 -8.17
N ARG A 300 -10.47 -8.06 -8.17
CA ARG A 300 -10.65 -8.99 -9.29
C ARG A 300 -12.01 -8.94 -9.98
N GLU A 301 -13.12 -8.90 -9.24
CA GLU A 301 -14.45 -9.04 -9.86
C GLU A 301 -14.80 -7.82 -10.72
N VAL A 302 -14.62 -6.60 -10.22
CA VAL A 302 -14.79 -5.40 -11.06
C VAL A 302 -13.76 -5.32 -12.19
N LEU A 303 -12.51 -5.71 -11.94
CA LEU A 303 -11.46 -5.70 -12.98
C LEU A 303 -11.83 -6.64 -14.14
N LYS A 304 -12.37 -7.83 -13.85
CA LYS A 304 -12.87 -8.76 -14.88
C LYS A 304 -14.05 -8.19 -15.66
N GLN A 305 -14.98 -7.50 -14.99
CA GLN A 305 -16.12 -6.84 -15.65
C GLN A 305 -15.65 -5.76 -16.62
N LEU A 306 -14.56 -5.06 -16.27
CA LEU A 306 -13.92 -4.04 -17.10
C LEU A 306 -12.92 -4.60 -18.13
N GLY A 307 -12.81 -5.93 -18.27
CA GLY A 307 -11.91 -6.58 -19.23
C GLY A 307 -10.42 -6.59 -18.83
N ILE A 308 -10.09 -6.24 -17.59
CA ILE A 308 -8.71 -6.15 -17.08
C ILE A 308 -8.31 -7.46 -16.38
N TYR A 309 -7.92 -8.46 -17.18
CA TYR A 309 -7.56 -9.79 -16.67
C TYR A 309 -6.06 -9.96 -16.42
N LYS A 310 -5.25 -9.44 -17.34
CA LYS A 310 -3.79 -9.64 -17.39
C LYS A 310 -3.06 -8.30 -17.31
N MET A 311 -1.73 -8.37 -17.15
CA MET A 311 -0.88 -7.18 -17.09
C MET A 311 -1.01 -6.31 -18.34
N SER A 312 -1.01 -6.92 -19.54
CA SER A 312 -1.15 -6.18 -20.80
C SER A 312 -2.42 -5.34 -20.84
N ASN A 313 -3.55 -5.90 -20.39
CA ASN A 313 -4.82 -5.17 -20.32
C ASN A 313 -4.73 -4.00 -19.34
N LEU A 314 -4.08 -4.19 -18.19
CA LEU A 314 -3.93 -3.13 -17.19
C LEU A 314 -3.10 -1.97 -17.73
N LEU A 315 -1.99 -2.25 -18.42
CA LEU A 315 -1.15 -1.20 -19.01
C LEU A 315 -1.88 -0.41 -20.10
N GLU A 316 -2.67 -1.10 -20.92
CA GLU A 316 -3.46 -0.49 -21.99
C GLU A 316 -4.66 0.32 -21.46
N LEU A 317 -5.34 -0.19 -20.43
CA LEU A 317 -6.60 0.37 -19.93
C LEU A 317 -6.45 1.16 -18.63
N GLN A 318 -5.22 1.47 -18.18
CA GLN A 318 -4.97 2.15 -16.90
C GLN A 318 -5.70 3.49 -16.81
N SER A 319 -5.63 4.31 -17.85
CA SER A 319 -6.29 5.63 -17.89
C SER A 319 -7.81 5.49 -17.95
N ALA A 320 -8.33 4.53 -18.72
CA ALA A 320 -9.77 4.25 -18.76
C ALA A 320 -10.30 3.76 -17.40
N LEU A 321 -9.55 2.92 -16.69
CA LEU A 321 -9.88 2.49 -15.33
C LEU A 321 -9.93 3.68 -14.37
N TRP A 322 -8.95 4.59 -14.43
CA TRP A 322 -8.97 5.81 -13.61
C TRP A 322 -10.18 6.70 -13.88
N LEU A 323 -10.54 6.88 -15.16
CA LEU A 323 -11.72 7.66 -15.54
C LEU A 323 -13.00 7.03 -15.02
N TYR A 324 -13.19 5.72 -15.17
CA TYR A 324 -14.34 5.02 -14.59
C TYR A 324 -14.41 5.21 -13.06
N LEU A 325 -13.29 5.07 -12.37
CA LEU A 325 -13.23 5.22 -10.92
C LEU A 325 -13.57 6.65 -10.46
N THR A 326 -13.17 7.66 -11.22
CA THR A 326 -13.35 9.09 -10.90
C THR A 326 -14.59 9.74 -11.52
N GLN A 327 -15.28 9.10 -12.45
CA GLN A 327 -16.48 9.69 -13.08
C GLN A 327 -17.73 8.90 -12.75
N ASP A 328 -17.66 7.57 -12.79
CA ASP A 328 -18.81 6.69 -12.62
C ASP A 328 -18.96 6.16 -11.19
N TRP A 329 -17.84 5.88 -10.51
CA TRP A 329 -17.87 5.21 -9.20
C TRP A 329 -17.82 6.17 -8.01
N LEU A 330 -16.97 7.20 -8.08
CA LEU A 330 -16.86 8.27 -7.08
C LEU A 330 -16.62 9.59 -7.78
N ARG A 331 -17.37 10.62 -7.38
CA ARG A 331 -17.29 11.97 -7.93
C ARG A 331 -17.50 13.01 -6.84
N LEU A 332 -16.65 14.02 -6.81
CA LEU A 332 -16.87 15.21 -5.98
C LEU A 332 -17.61 16.25 -6.82
N ALA A 333 -18.83 16.58 -6.42
CA ALA A 333 -19.72 17.51 -7.12
C ALA A 333 -19.94 18.78 -6.31
N ILE A 334 -20.40 19.83 -7.01
CA ILE A 334 -20.91 21.05 -6.40
C ILE A 334 -22.43 20.88 -6.22
N PRO A 335 -22.95 20.84 -4.97
CA PRO A 335 -24.38 20.72 -4.73
C PRO A 335 -25.16 21.85 -5.37
N SER A 336 -26.24 21.51 -6.09
CA SER A 336 -27.15 22.49 -6.67
C SER A 336 -28.33 22.72 -5.71
N PRO A 337 -28.62 23.97 -5.32
CA PRO A 337 -29.79 24.26 -4.48
C PRO A 337 -31.12 24.13 -5.23
N THR A 338 -31.09 24.09 -6.57
CA THR A 338 -32.28 24.11 -7.42
C THR A 338 -32.50 22.83 -8.21
N ASP A 339 -31.54 21.89 -8.22
CA ASP A 339 -31.66 20.62 -8.94
C ASP A 339 -31.48 19.47 -7.95
N SER A 340 -32.50 18.64 -7.78
CA SER A 340 -32.42 17.44 -6.93
C SER A 340 -31.74 16.26 -7.61
N ASN A 341 -31.52 16.31 -8.94
CA ASN A 341 -30.87 15.25 -9.67
C ASN A 341 -29.33 15.40 -9.65
N GLN A 342 -28.70 14.72 -8.69
CA GLN A 342 -27.26 14.75 -8.47
C GLN A 342 -26.42 14.34 -9.70
N THR A 343 -26.97 13.53 -10.62
CA THR A 343 -26.24 13.12 -11.84
C THR A 343 -25.92 14.30 -12.76
N ARG A 344 -26.69 15.40 -12.67
CA ARG A 344 -26.51 16.62 -13.49
C ARG A 344 -25.64 17.67 -12.83
N TRP A 345 -25.27 17.48 -11.57
CA TRP A 345 -24.48 18.46 -10.83
C TRP A 345 -23.09 18.57 -11.41
N LEU A 346 -22.55 19.79 -11.47
CA LEU A 346 -21.20 20.04 -11.95
C LEU A 346 -20.16 19.37 -11.05
N ASN A 347 -19.05 18.94 -11.65
CA ASN A 347 -17.89 18.53 -10.87
C ASN A 347 -17.31 19.70 -10.09
N HIS A 348 -16.77 19.40 -8.92
CA HIS A 348 -15.88 20.32 -8.25
C HIS A 348 -14.57 20.44 -9.06
N PRO A 349 -14.00 21.64 -9.27
CA PRO A 349 -12.81 21.81 -10.12
C PRO A 349 -11.61 20.94 -9.72
N LEU A 350 -11.34 20.79 -8.41
CA LEU A 350 -10.34 19.83 -7.90
C LEU A 350 -10.52 18.42 -8.49
N TRP A 351 -11.78 18.00 -8.65
CA TRP A 351 -12.12 16.67 -9.14
C TRP A 351 -11.95 16.54 -10.64
N ASP A 352 -12.25 17.62 -11.39
CA ASP A 352 -11.90 17.69 -12.81
C ASP A 352 -10.40 17.48 -12.99
N ASP A 353 -9.57 18.20 -12.23
CA ASP A 353 -8.11 18.03 -12.27
C ASP A 353 -7.66 16.62 -11.89
N ILE A 354 -8.19 16.04 -10.81
CA ILE A 354 -7.89 14.65 -10.37
C ILE A 354 -8.27 13.63 -11.46
N SER A 355 -9.43 13.78 -12.08
CA SER A 355 -9.92 12.81 -13.09
C SER A 355 -9.02 12.75 -14.34
N GLN A 356 -8.37 13.87 -14.68
CA GLN A 356 -7.58 14.01 -15.91
C GLN A 356 -6.11 13.60 -15.75
N VAL A 357 -5.62 13.30 -14.54
CA VAL A 357 -4.17 13.12 -14.33
C VAL A 357 -3.55 11.99 -15.15
N PHE A 358 -4.29 10.90 -15.39
CA PHE A 358 -3.84 9.75 -16.21
C PHE A 358 -3.94 9.99 -17.73
N ASN A 359 -4.51 11.11 -18.18
CA ASN A 359 -4.54 11.48 -19.60
C ASN A 359 -3.23 12.15 -20.05
N ASN A 360 -2.32 12.42 -19.12
CA ASN A 360 -1.01 12.93 -19.44
C ASN A 360 -0.05 11.76 -19.75
N ASP A 361 0.57 11.76 -20.92
CA ASP A 361 1.61 10.78 -21.31
C ASP A 361 2.96 11.00 -20.59
N LYS A 362 2.94 11.66 -19.43
CA LYS A 362 4.15 12.01 -18.69
C LYS A 362 4.68 10.78 -17.97
N GLU A 363 5.82 10.27 -18.44
CA GLU A 363 6.53 9.20 -17.73
C GLU A 363 6.88 9.65 -16.31
N GLN A 364 6.47 8.83 -15.33
CA GLN A 364 6.70 9.11 -13.93
C GLN A 364 8.16 8.81 -13.58
N GLN A 365 8.78 9.72 -12.83
CA GLN A 365 10.17 9.55 -12.42
C GLN A 365 10.34 8.28 -11.57
N LYS A 366 11.45 7.58 -11.85
CA LYS A 366 11.91 6.36 -11.20
C LYS A 366 13.19 6.66 -10.42
N LEU A 367 13.31 6.12 -9.21
CA LEU A 367 14.55 6.23 -8.42
C LEU A 367 15.56 5.20 -8.89
N LYS A 368 16.84 5.60 -8.96
CA LYS A 368 17.91 4.80 -9.60
C LYS A 368 18.32 3.54 -8.83
N ARG A 369 18.08 3.48 -7.51
CA ARG A 369 18.56 2.40 -6.65
C ARG A 369 17.43 1.93 -5.76
N PHE A 370 17.17 0.63 -5.80
CA PHE A 370 16.25 -0.04 -4.90
C PHE A 370 16.98 -1.16 -4.17
N SER A 371 16.65 -1.36 -2.90
CA SER A 371 17.13 -2.50 -2.13
C SER A 371 15.97 -3.41 -1.76
N SER A 372 16.13 -4.71 -2.03
CA SER A 372 15.22 -5.75 -1.54
C SER A 372 15.33 -5.99 -0.04
N ALA A 373 16.34 -5.41 0.62
CA ALA A 373 16.52 -5.49 2.06
C ALA A 373 15.57 -4.54 2.80
N ARG A 374 14.91 -5.05 3.85
CA ARG A 374 14.02 -4.32 4.76
C ARG A 374 14.80 -3.79 5.97
N VAL A 375 15.84 -3.01 5.70
CA VAL A 375 16.67 -2.43 6.77
C VAL A 375 15.92 -1.32 7.50
N PRO A 376 16.08 -1.20 8.84
CA PRO A 376 15.49 -0.11 9.59
C PRO A 376 16.18 1.22 9.25
N GLU A 377 15.47 2.32 9.51
CA GLU A 377 16.00 3.67 9.34
C GLU A 377 17.04 4.05 10.39
N ASP A 378 17.90 5.00 10.03
CA ASP A 378 18.96 5.54 10.87
C ASP A 378 18.46 6.10 12.20
N GLU A 379 17.32 6.81 12.23
CA GLU A 379 16.73 7.31 13.49
C GLU A 379 16.46 6.17 14.48
N ARG A 380 15.93 5.05 13.99
CA ARG A 380 15.67 3.86 14.81
C ARG A 380 16.97 3.19 15.25
N LEU A 381 18.01 3.19 14.43
CA LEU A 381 19.29 2.59 14.77
C LEU A 381 20.07 3.43 15.78
N PHE A 382 20.13 4.74 15.58
CA PHE A 382 21.02 5.63 16.33
C PHE A 382 20.34 6.32 17.50
N VAL A 383 19.07 6.74 17.39
CA VAL A 383 18.37 7.40 18.51
C VAL A 383 17.85 6.35 19.48
N HIS A 384 17.04 5.40 18.99
CA HIS A 384 16.49 4.36 19.88
C HIS A 384 17.56 3.38 20.36
N GLY A 385 18.62 3.17 19.58
CA GLY A 385 19.75 2.32 19.98
C GLY A 385 20.47 2.83 21.23
N LEU A 386 20.56 4.15 21.40
CA LEU A 386 21.19 4.76 22.56
C LEU A 386 20.33 4.75 23.82
N GLY A 387 19.01 4.53 23.71
CA GLY A 387 18.09 4.63 24.85
C GLY A 387 18.50 3.77 26.06
N GLY A 388 18.89 2.51 25.82
CA GLY A 388 19.35 1.62 26.89
C GLY A 388 20.66 2.07 27.54
N ILE A 389 21.58 2.63 26.76
CA ILE A 389 22.88 3.14 27.24
C ILE A 389 22.64 4.40 28.07
N THR A 390 21.83 5.35 27.59
CA THR A 390 21.52 6.58 28.34
C THR A 390 20.76 6.30 29.64
N SER A 391 19.89 5.28 29.68
CA SER A 391 19.25 4.85 30.93
C SER A 391 20.23 4.22 31.91
N PHE A 392 21.19 3.44 31.41
CA PHE A 392 22.27 2.89 32.23
C PHE A 392 23.16 4.00 32.80
N MET A 393 23.62 4.93 31.96
CA MET A 393 24.42 6.08 32.37
C MET A 393 23.72 6.91 33.46
N ALA A 394 22.43 7.19 33.29
CA ALA A 394 21.64 7.89 34.30
C ALA A 394 21.52 7.13 35.63
N ARG A 395 21.46 5.78 35.60
CA ARG A 395 21.42 4.94 36.80
C ARG A 395 22.76 4.95 37.55
N GLU A 396 23.87 4.91 36.82
CA GLU A 396 25.22 4.90 37.39
C GLU A 396 25.76 6.30 37.70
N GLY A 397 25.07 7.36 37.26
CA GLY A 397 25.53 8.75 37.44
C GLY A 397 26.69 9.14 36.51
N ILE A 398 26.78 8.51 35.34
CA ILE A 398 27.83 8.76 34.34
C ILE A 398 27.35 9.79 33.32
N GLU A 399 28.12 10.85 33.11
CA GLU A 399 27.81 11.89 32.11
C GLU A 399 28.67 11.77 30.85
N ASP A 400 29.89 11.19 30.95
CA ASP A 400 30.76 10.98 29.80
C ASP A 400 30.31 9.78 28.97
N LEU A 401 30.16 9.99 27.66
CA LEU A 401 29.69 8.96 26.73
C LEU A 401 30.70 7.81 26.58
N GLY A 402 31.99 8.12 26.55
CA GLY A 402 33.05 7.11 26.37
C GLY A 402 33.10 6.15 27.56
N GLU A 403 33.10 6.72 28.78
CA GLU A 403 32.98 5.98 30.03
C GLU A 403 31.68 5.17 30.07
N GLY A 404 30.55 5.80 29.75
CA GLY A 404 29.23 5.15 29.78
C GLY A 404 29.13 3.93 28.85
N ILE A 405 29.68 4.02 27.64
CA ILE A 405 29.71 2.88 26.70
C ILE A 405 30.65 1.78 27.22
N GLY A 406 31.83 2.14 27.73
CA GLY A 406 32.80 1.19 28.26
C GLY A 406 32.24 0.40 29.43
N GLU A 407 31.71 1.09 30.44
CA GLU A 407 31.11 0.50 31.63
C GLU A 407 29.86 -0.32 31.29
N TYR A 408 29.02 0.15 30.36
CA TYR A 408 27.87 -0.63 29.89
C TYR A 408 28.30 -1.97 29.29
N LEU A 409 29.30 -1.98 28.40
CA LEU A 409 29.79 -3.21 27.77
C LEU A 409 30.40 -4.16 28.79
N HIS A 410 31.18 -3.64 29.74
CA HIS A 410 31.77 -4.44 30.82
C HIS A 410 30.68 -5.11 31.69
N GLN A 411 29.72 -4.34 32.20
CA GLN A 411 28.64 -4.88 33.03
C GLN A 411 27.69 -5.80 32.23
N ALA A 412 27.46 -5.52 30.95
CA ALA A 412 26.68 -6.40 30.08
C ALA A 412 27.38 -7.75 29.86
N GLN A 413 28.71 -7.74 29.67
CA GLN A 413 29.50 -8.95 29.55
C GLN A 413 29.38 -9.79 30.84
N ASP A 414 29.62 -9.19 32.00
CA ASP A 414 29.47 -9.83 33.31
C ASP A 414 28.08 -10.42 33.52
N PHE A 415 27.04 -9.67 33.16
CA PHE A 415 25.65 -10.11 33.27
C PHE A 415 25.39 -11.36 32.42
N HIS A 416 25.87 -11.36 31.17
CA HIS A 416 25.70 -12.49 30.27
C HIS A 416 26.57 -13.69 30.66
N GLU A 417 27.78 -13.49 31.18
CA GLU A 417 28.65 -14.57 31.67
C GLU A 417 28.06 -15.26 32.90
N LYS A 418 27.56 -14.50 33.87
CA LYS A 418 26.82 -15.05 35.04
C LYS A 418 25.62 -15.89 34.60
N ARG A 419 24.93 -15.45 33.55
CA ARG A 419 23.79 -16.19 32.97
C ARG A 419 24.21 -17.34 32.08
N ALA A 420 25.38 -17.32 31.47
CA ALA A 420 25.89 -18.39 30.62
C ALA A 420 26.07 -19.69 31.41
N ILE A 421 26.39 -19.61 32.70
CA ILE A 421 26.47 -20.77 33.59
C ILE A 421 25.11 -21.50 33.69
N ILE A 422 23.99 -20.76 33.58
CA ILE A 422 22.63 -21.28 33.73
C ILE A 422 21.99 -21.59 32.37
N LEU A 423 22.20 -20.73 31.37
CA LEU A 423 21.54 -20.77 30.06
C LEU A 423 22.43 -21.31 28.94
N GLY A 424 23.70 -21.59 29.23
CA GLY A 424 24.68 -22.11 28.26
C GLY A 424 25.16 -21.11 27.21
N THR A 425 24.74 -19.83 27.27
CA THR A 425 25.03 -18.83 26.23
C THR A 425 25.69 -17.58 26.79
N GLY A 426 26.90 -17.27 26.33
CA GLY A 426 27.61 -16.03 26.64
C GLY A 426 27.14 -14.83 25.80
N MET A 427 27.69 -13.63 26.08
CA MET A 427 27.32 -12.38 25.40
C MET A 427 27.47 -12.48 23.88
N ASN A 428 28.61 -12.99 23.39
CA ASN A 428 28.89 -13.10 21.97
C ASN A 428 27.89 -13.99 21.24
N GLU A 429 27.48 -15.10 21.85
CA GLU A 429 26.50 -16.01 21.27
C GLU A 429 25.11 -15.36 21.25
N TYR A 430 24.72 -14.69 22.34
CA TYR A 430 23.48 -13.91 22.40
C TYR A 430 23.42 -12.84 21.29
N VAL A 431 24.47 -12.04 21.15
CA VAL A 431 24.57 -11.02 20.09
C VAL A 431 24.50 -11.67 18.71
N THR A 432 25.26 -12.74 18.47
CA THR A 432 25.27 -13.46 17.18
C THR A 432 23.88 -13.98 16.81
N LYS A 433 23.15 -14.58 17.77
CA LYS A 433 21.76 -15.04 17.57
C LYS A 433 20.84 -13.87 17.17
N LYS A 434 20.91 -12.75 17.89
CA LYS A 434 20.09 -11.55 17.58
C LYS A 434 20.45 -10.93 16.23
N VAL A 435 21.73 -10.89 15.84
CA VAL A 435 22.17 -10.39 14.54
C VAL A 435 21.66 -11.30 13.41
N LYS A 436 21.84 -12.62 13.52
CA LYS A 436 21.34 -13.56 12.48
C LYS A 436 19.82 -13.50 12.34
N SER A 437 19.08 -13.42 13.45
CA SER A 437 17.62 -13.22 13.41
C SER A 437 17.23 -11.93 12.67
N LYS A 438 17.93 -10.83 12.94
CA LYS A 438 17.75 -9.56 12.21
C LYS A 438 18.14 -9.65 10.74
N ASN A 439 19.24 -10.33 10.39
CA ASN A 439 19.64 -10.56 9.00
C ASN A 439 18.53 -11.25 8.19
N ARG A 440 17.87 -12.26 8.80
CA ARG A 440 16.69 -12.90 8.23
C ARG A 440 15.55 -11.93 8.02
N ARG A 441 15.17 -11.21 9.08
CA ARG A 441 14.05 -10.26 9.04
C ARG A 441 14.28 -9.11 8.05
N PHE A 442 15.50 -8.60 7.97
CA PHE A 442 15.86 -7.46 7.12
C PHE A 442 16.28 -7.89 5.72
N ASN A 443 16.38 -9.20 5.44
CA ASN A 443 16.83 -9.71 4.14
C ASN A 443 18.21 -9.16 3.73
N SER A 444 19.06 -8.78 4.70
CA SER A 444 20.32 -8.09 4.46
C SER A 444 21.47 -9.05 4.15
N ILE A 445 21.45 -10.24 4.75
CA ILE A 445 22.50 -11.26 4.60
C ILE A 445 21.82 -12.63 4.53
N ASN A 446 22.38 -13.52 3.69
CA ASN A 446 21.98 -14.93 3.65
C ASN A 446 22.72 -15.69 4.75
N ASN A 447 22.04 -15.98 5.86
CA ASN A 447 22.63 -16.69 6.99
C ASN A 447 23.05 -18.14 6.65
N ARG A 448 22.67 -18.65 5.46
CA ARG A 448 23.00 -20.00 5.00
C ARG A 448 24.30 -20.07 4.19
N GLN A 449 24.88 -18.95 3.76
CA GLN A 449 26.14 -18.96 2.98
C GLN A 449 27.33 -19.60 3.72
N ASP A 450 27.30 -19.56 5.04
CA ASP A 450 28.32 -20.18 5.91
C ASP A 450 28.07 -21.67 6.18
N ASN A 451 26.92 -22.23 5.78
CA ASN A 451 26.63 -23.66 5.92
C ASN A 451 27.25 -24.44 4.75
N PHE A 452 28.29 -25.23 5.04
CA PHE A 452 29.00 -26.09 4.09
C PHE A 452 28.08 -27.06 3.30
N SER A 453 26.93 -27.45 3.85
CA SER A 453 25.99 -28.38 3.21
C SER A 453 25.24 -27.79 2.01
N ASP A 454 24.89 -26.51 2.04
CA ASP A 454 24.17 -25.85 0.94
C ASP A 454 25.11 -25.60 -0.25
N LYS A 455 26.42 -25.39 -0.01
CA LYS A 455 27.42 -25.26 -1.09
C LYS A 455 27.51 -26.52 -1.94
N HIS A 456 27.46 -27.71 -1.33
CA HIS A 456 27.46 -28.98 -2.06
C HIS A 456 26.19 -29.18 -2.89
N GLN A 457 25.01 -28.87 -2.35
CA GLN A 457 23.76 -28.98 -3.09
C GLN A 457 23.66 -27.99 -4.27
N VAL A 458 24.17 -26.76 -4.11
CA VAL A 458 24.22 -25.77 -5.19
C VAL A 458 25.18 -26.21 -6.30
N ILE A 459 26.33 -26.82 -5.94
CA ILE A 459 27.28 -27.38 -6.92
C ILE A 459 26.67 -28.58 -7.67
N GLU A 460 25.98 -29.48 -6.96
CA GLU A 460 25.31 -30.62 -7.59
C GLU A 460 24.15 -30.20 -8.49
N SER A 461 23.34 -29.23 -8.07
CA SER A 461 22.23 -28.69 -8.87
C SER A 461 22.73 -27.97 -10.13
N ALA A 462 23.83 -27.20 -10.01
CA ALA A 462 24.47 -26.53 -11.14
C ALA A 462 25.17 -27.51 -12.10
N ARG A 463 25.53 -28.72 -11.62
CA ARG A 463 26.10 -29.79 -12.42
C ARG A 463 25.00 -30.56 -13.16
N ALA A 464 23.92 -30.92 -12.48
CA ALA A 464 22.74 -31.55 -13.08
C ALA A 464 22.09 -30.67 -14.18
N TYR A 465 22.06 -29.35 -13.98
CA TYR A 465 21.56 -28.41 -14.99
C TYR A 465 22.46 -28.37 -16.25
N ARG A 466 23.78 -28.45 -16.10
CA ARG A 466 24.73 -28.48 -17.25
C ARG A 466 24.64 -29.79 -18.01
N GLU A 467 24.53 -30.91 -17.29
CA GLU A 467 24.40 -32.24 -17.88
C GLU A 467 23.07 -32.40 -18.65
N HIS A 468 21.99 -31.74 -18.23
CA HIS A 468 20.74 -31.67 -19.01
C HIS A 468 20.84 -30.74 -20.24
N SER A 469 21.63 -29.67 -20.19
CA SER A 469 21.81 -28.78 -21.35
C SER A 469 22.76 -29.32 -22.43
N GLU A 470 23.65 -30.25 -22.07
CA GLU A 470 24.60 -30.89 -23.00
C GLU A 470 24.10 -32.21 -23.59
N GLY A 471 23.00 -32.77 -23.06
CA GLY A 471 22.37 -34.01 -23.55
C GLY A 471 21.35 -33.83 -24.70
N ASP A 472 21.03 -32.58 -25.06
CA ASP A 472 20.05 -32.21 -26.09
C ASP A 472 20.70 -31.65 -27.39
N GLN A 473 21.95 -32.03 -27.68
CA GLN A 473 22.63 -31.71 -28.96
C GLN A 473 22.76 -32.92 -29.89
#